data_AF-A0A6C1NT29-F1
#
_entry.id   AF-A0A6C1NT29-F1
#
_cell.length_a   1.000
_cell.length_b   1.000
_cell.length_c   1.000
_cell.angle_alpha   90.00
_cell.angle_beta   90.00
_cell.angle_gamma   90.00
#
_symmetry.space_group_name_H-M   'P 1'
#
loop_
_entity.id
_entity.type
_entity.pdbx_description
1 polymer ?
#
loop_
_entity_poly.entity_id
_entity_poly.type
_entity_poly.pdbx_seq_one_letter_code
_entity_poly.pdbx_strand_id
1 'polypeptide(L)'
;MPPELHRSLAAGDALSGTTLATLGGWEYVVAYLRIPGDFVLAAPAPLQAGALAVRQREIADLLGFALVVGAGLSVLLALGVGRALTRPIQTLQVASERVGSGNMGVHLPDDRTDEFGAVFGAFNRMVDRLSRTRRALVRSS
;
A
#
# COMPACT_ATOMS: atom_id res chain seq x y z
N MET A 1 -11.03 -16.31 -47.40
CA MET A 1 -12.45 -16.21 -47.03
C MET A 1 -12.98 -17.62 -46.83
N PRO A 2 -13.70 -17.92 -45.74
CA PRO A 2 -14.29 -19.25 -45.54
C PRO A 2 -15.28 -19.60 -46.65
N PRO A 3 -15.30 -20.85 -47.15
CA PRO A 3 -16.11 -21.24 -48.31
C PRO A 3 -17.63 -21.19 -48.05
N GLU A 4 -18.07 -21.24 -46.80
CA GLU A 4 -19.48 -21.13 -46.41
C GLU A 4 -19.98 -19.69 -46.46
N LEU A 5 -19.12 -18.75 -46.06
CA LEU A 5 -19.41 -17.32 -46.12
C LEU A 5 -19.40 -16.82 -47.57
N HIS A 6 -18.51 -17.36 -48.40
CA HIS A 6 -18.50 -17.07 -49.82
C HIS A 6 -19.80 -17.52 -50.49
N ARG A 7 -20.29 -18.73 -50.17
CA ARG A 7 -21.56 -19.25 -50.71
C ARG A 7 -22.77 -18.41 -50.29
N SER A 8 -22.84 -18.00 -49.03
CA SER A 8 -23.97 -17.18 -48.52
C SER A 8 -23.96 -15.73 -49.04
N LEU A 9 -22.78 -15.13 -49.22
CA LEU A 9 -22.65 -13.79 -49.80
C LEU A 9 -22.87 -13.78 -51.32
N ALA A 10 -22.44 -14.84 -52.02
CA ALA A 10 -22.65 -15.00 -53.46
C ALA A 10 -24.10 -15.39 -53.81
N ALA A 11 -24.78 -16.15 -52.94
CA ALA A 11 -26.18 -16.51 -53.11
C ALA A 11 -27.16 -15.35 -52.87
N GLY A 12 -26.69 -14.20 -52.34
CA GLY A 12 -27.52 -13.03 -52.06
C GLY A 12 -28.34 -13.10 -50.78
N ASP A 13 -28.26 -14.21 -50.04
CA ASP A 13 -29.04 -14.45 -48.81
C ASP A 13 -28.47 -13.75 -47.57
N ALA A 14 -27.18 -13.41 -47.57
CA ALA A 14 -26.52 -12.72 -46.46
C ALA A 14 -26.00 -11.34 -46.88
N LEU A 15 -26.35 -10.29 -46.13
CA LEU A 15 -25.88 -8.92 -46.36
C LEU A 15 -24.61 -8.58 -45.57
N SER A 16 -24.34 -9.27 -44.47
CA SER A 16 -23.19 -9.04 -43.59
C SER A 16 -22.81 -10.32 -42.86
N GLY A 17 -21.51 -10.54 -42.64
CA GLY A 17 -21.01 -11.67 -41.86
C GLY A 17 -19.65 -11.41 -41.22
N THR A 18 -19.40 -12.02 -40.07
CA THR A 18 -18.12 -11.91 -39.35
C THR A 18 -17.43 -13.27 -39.31
N THR A 19 -16.12 -13.31 -39.58
CA THR A 19 -15.31 -14.50 -39.29
C THR A 19 -14.16 -14.14 -38.37
N LEU A 20 -13.79 -15.08 -37.51
CA LEU A 20 -12.47 -15.08 -36.89
C LEU A 20 -11.46 -15.53 -37.94
N ALA A 21 -10.36 -14.79 -38.06
CA ALA A 21 -9.25 -15.14 -38.94
C ALA A 21 -7.93 -14.86 -38.21
N THR A 22 -7.00 -15.80 -38.27
CA THR A 22 -5.65 -15.60 -37.78
C THR A 22 -4.78 -15.10 -38.93
N LEU A 23 -4.29 -13.87 -38.84
CA LEU A 23 -3.42 -13.24 -39.85
C LEU A 23 -2.12 -12.83 -39.18
N GLY A 24 -0.99 -13.37 -39.64
CA GLY A 24 0.33 -13.06 -39.05
C GLY A 24 0.49 -13.42 -37.57
N GLY A 25 -0.27 -14.42 -37.07
CA GLY A 25 -0.26 -14.84 -35.66
C GLY A 25 -1.17 -14.05 -34.73
N TRP A 26 -1.89 -13.04 -35.24
CA TRP A 26 -2.87 -12.26 -34.48
C TRP A 26 -4.29 -12.67 -34.89
N GLU A 27 -5.21 -12.73 -33.95
CA GLU A 27 -6.62 -12.99 -34.25
C GLU A 27 -7.34 -11.69 -34.63
N TYR A 28 -7.97 -11.70 -35.79
CA TYR A 28 -8.79 -10.61 -36.29
C TYR A 28 -10.23 -11.08 -36.41
N VAL A 29 -11.18 -10.18 -36.16
CA VAL A 29 -12.52 -10.32 -36.74
C VAL A 29 -12.52 -9.60 -38.07
N VAL A 30 -12.82 -10.33 -39.13
CA VAL A 30 -13.02 -9.74 -40.45
C VAL A 30 -14.51 -9.63 -40.67
N ALA A 31 -15.00 -8.40 -40.75
CA ALA A 31 -16.35 -8.11 -41.17
C ALA A 31 -16.40 -8.09 -42.70
N TYR A 32 -17.33 -8.83 -43.28
CA TYR A 32 -17.59 -8.87 -44.71
C TYR A 32 -18.93 -8.19 -44.99
N LEU A 33 -18.90 -7.16 -45.83
CA LEU A 33 -20.09 -6.44 -46.31
C LEU A 33 -20.13 -6.49 -47.83
N ARG A 34 -21.26 -6.92 -48.40
CA ARG A 34 -21.49 -6.87 -49.85
C ARG A 34 -21.96 -5.48 -50.26
N ILE A 35 -21.30 -4.89 -51.25
CA ILE A 35 -21.66 -3.60 -51.86
C ILE A 35 -22.37 -3.86 -53.20
N PRO A 36 -23.30 -2.98 -53.63
CA PRO A 36 -23.86 -3.02 -54.98
C PRO A 36 -22.77 -3.24 -56.07
N GLY A 37 -22.98 -4.22 -56.94
CA GLY A 37 -22.03 -4.55 -58.03
C GLY A 37 -21.14 -5.77 -57.80
N ASP A 38 -21.55 -6.75 -56.97
CA ASP A 38 -20.82 -8.01 -56.71
C ASP A 38 -19.47 -7.88 -55.98
N PHE A 39 -19.16 -6.70 -55.46
CA PHE A 39 -17.97 -6.49 -54.65
C PHE A 39 -18.23 -6.84 -53.17
N VAL A 40 -17.26 -7.50 -52.54
CA VAL A 40 -17.26 -7.76 -51.08
C VAL A 40 -16.12 -6.96 -50.45
N LEU A 41 -16.46 -6.05 -49.52
CA LEU A 41 -15.48 -5.40 -48.67
C LEU A 41 -15.17 -6.28 -47.47
N ALA A 42 -13.89 -6.49 -47.20
CA ALA A 42 -13.40 -7.12 -45.99
C ALA A 42 -12.68 -6.06 -45.15
N ALA A 43 -13.21 -5.77 -43.97
CA ALA A 43 -12.59 -4.86 -43.01
C ALA A 43 -12.02 -5.68 -41.83
N PRO A 44 -10.69 -5.81 -41.70
CA PRO A 44 -10.08 -6.46 -40.54
C PRO A 44 -10.14 -5.51 -39.33
N ALA A 45 -10.86 -5.91 -38.29
CA ALA A 45 -10.85 -5.24 -37.00
C ALA A 45 -10.02 -6.08 -36.02
N PRO A 46 -8.90 -5.55 -35.48
CA PRO A 46 -8.12 -6.27 -34.48
C PRO A 46 -8.92 -6.38 -33.18
N LEU A 47 -9.25 -7.62 -32.76
CA LEU A 47 -10.02 -7.86 -31.54
C LEU A 47 -9.27 -7.42 -30.27
N GLN A 48 -7.93 -7.44 -30.30
CA GLN A 48 -7.11 -7.15 -29.12
C GLN A 48 -6.55 -5.72 -29.07
N ALA A 49 -6.46 -4.99 -30.20
CA ALA A 49 -5.68 -3.74 -30.24
C ALA A 49 -6.35 -2.54 -29.53
N GLY A 50 -7.67 -2.57 -29.34
CA GLY A 50 -8.39 -1.49 -28.64
C GLY A 50 -8.41 -1.60 -27.11
N ALA A 51 -8.38 -2.83 -26.56
CA ALA A 51 -8.65 -3.06 -25.14
C ALA A 51 -7.39 -3.23 -24.27
N LEU A 52 -6.23 -3.53 -24.86
CA LEU A 52 -5.01 -3.81 -24.11
C LEU A 52 -4.07 -2.60 -23.94
N ALA A 53 -4.11 -1.64 -24.86
CA ALA A 53 -3.22 -0.46 -24.81
C ALA A 53 -3.67 0.61 -23.81
N VAL A 54 -4.98 0.74 -23.56
CA VAL A 54 -5.54 1.68 -22.57
C VAL A 54 -5.45 1.13 -21.15
N ARG A 55 -5.60 -0.19 -20.98
CA ARG A 55 -5.65 -0.83 -19.66
C ARG A 55 -4.29 -0.93 -18.96
N GLN A 56 -3.17 -1.00 -19.69
CA GLN A 56 -1.85 -1.11 -19.05
C GLN A 56 -1.40 0.16 -18.35
N ARG A 57 -1.79 1.34 -18.86
CA ARG A 57 -1.35 2.63 -18.32
C ARG A 57 -2.05 2.97 -17.01
N GLU A 58 -3.35 2.70 -16.93
CA GLU A 58 -4.13 2.90 -15.71
C GLU A 58 -3.65 2.01 -14.55
N ILE A 59 -3.26 0.76 -14.83
CA ILE A 59 -2.73 -0.14 -13.80
C ILE A 59 -1.36 0.34 -13.31
N ALA A 60 -0.49 0.80 -14.21
CA ALA A 60 0.83 1.31 -13.85
C ALA A 60 0.75 2.56 -12.96
N ASP A 61 -0.17 3.48 -13.27
CA ASP A 61 -0.36 4.71 -12.50
C ASP A 61 -0.94 4.41 -11.10
N LEU A 62 -1.91 3.49 -11.00
CA LEU A 62 -2.45 3.05 -9.72
C LEU A 62 -1.39 2.35 -8.84
N LEU A 63 -0.57 1.48 -9.43
CA LEU A 63 0.54 0.83 -8.72
C LEU A 63 1.59 1.84 -8.27
N GLY A 64 1.97 2.78 -9.14
CA GLY A 64 2.91 3.85 -8.79
C GLY A 64 2.40 4.72 -7.63
N PHE A 65 1.12 5.13 -7.69
CA PHE A 65 0.48 5.88 -6.61
C PHE A 65 0.45 5.09 -5.30
N ALA A 66 0.03 3.82 -5.34
CA ALA A 66 -0.01 2.96 -4.15
C ALA A 66 1.39 2.77 -3.52
N LEU A 67 2.44 2.65 -4.34
CA LEU A 67 3.82 2.55 -3.86
C LEU A 67 4.27 3.85 -3.19
N VAL A 68 4.01 5.01 -3.79
CA VAL A 68 4.38 6.31 -3.20
C VAL A 68 3.66 6.54 -1.88
N VAL A 69 2.35 6.28 -1.84
CA VAL A 69 1.55 6.41 -0.61
C VAL A 69 2.02 5.40 0.44
N GLY A 70 2.24 4.15 0.07
CA GLY A 70 2.71 3.11 0.98
C GLY A 70 4.10 3.42 1.56
N ALA A 71 5.03 3.90 0.73
CA ALA A 71 6.35 4.31 1.18
C ALA A 71 6.28 5.54 2.09
N GLY A 72 5.47 6.54 1.72
CA GLY A 72 5.23 7.73 2.53
C GLY A 72 4.65 7.39 3.91
N LEU A 73 3.60 6.56 3.95
CA LEU A 73 3.01 6.08 5.20
C LEU A 73 4.01 5.27 6.04
N SER A 74 4.82 4.42 5.43
CA SER A 74 5.84 3.64 6.13
C SER A 74 6.88 4.54 6.81
N VAL A 75 7.36 5.57 6.12
CA VAL A 75 8.31 6.56 6.69
C VAL A 75 7.64 7.34 7.82
N LEU A 76 6.41 7.81 7.63
CA LEU A 76 5.66 8.54 8.66
C LEU A 76 5.46 7.71 9.92
N LEU A 77 5.05 6.44 9.76
CA LEU A 77 4.88 5.52 10.88
C LEU A 77 6.20 5.22 11.58
N ALA A 78 7.28 4.94 10.83
CA ALA A 78 8.60 4.69 11.40
C ALA A 78 9.09 5.89 12.23
N LEU A 79 8.91 7.11 11.72
CA LEU A 79 9.26 8.34 12.43
C LEU A 79 8.35 8.61 13.63
N GLY A 80 7.06 8.30 13.53
CA GLY A 80 6.07 8.46 14.61
C GLY A 80 6.34 7.50 15.76
N VAL A 81 6.42 6.20 15.47
CA VAL A 81 6.68 5.14 16.45
C VAL A 81 8.07 5.29 17.05
N GLY A 82 9.09 5.57 16.23
CA GLY A 82 10.45 5.82 16.72
C GLY A 82 10.45 6.95 17.75
N ARG A 83 9.80 8.09 17.47
CA ARG A 83 9.72 9.20 18.44
C ARG A 83 8.85 8.86 19.67
N ALA A 84 7.76 8.11 19.49
CA ALA A 84 6.88 7.72 20.58
C ALA A 84 7.56 6.79 21.59
N LEU A 85 8.47 5.92 21.14
CA LEU A 85 9.23 5.00 21.98
C LEU A 85 10.54 5.60 22.51
N THR A 86 11.32 6.26 21.66
CA THR A 86 12.65 6.78 22.06
C THR A 86 12.55 7.86 23.14
N ARG A 87 11.55 8.75 23.08
CA ARG A 87 11.38 9.82 24.08
C ARG A 87 11.20 9.29 25.51
N PRO A 88 10.21 8.41 25.81
CA PRO A 88 10.05 7.88 27.16
C PRO A 88 11.25 7.05 27.63
N ILE A 89 11.89 6.29 26.74
CA ILE A 89 13.10 5.52 27.08
C ILE A 89 14.23 6.45 27.52
N GLN A 90 14.51 7.51 26.76
CA GLN A 90 15.53 8.51 27.12
C GLN A 90 15.18 9.23 28.43
N THR A 91 13.90 9.54 28.64
CA THR A 91 13.44 10.19 29.88
C THR A 91 13.70 9.30 31.09
N LEU A 92 13.37 8.01 30.99
CA LEU A 92 13.63 7.02 32.04
C LEU A 92 15.13 6.81 32.27
N GLN A 93 15.94 6.78 31.20
CA GLN A 93 17.39 6.66 31.29
C GLN A 93 17.98 7.84 32.07
N VAL A 94 17.67 9.08 31.67
CA VAL A 94 18.17 10.29 32.33
C VAL A 94 17.71 10.35 33.79
N ALA A 95 16.46 9.97 34.08
CA ALA A 95 15.97 9.92 35.45
C ALA A 95 16.73 8.88 36.29
N SER A 96 17.01 7.71 35.72
CA SER A 96 17.75 6.64 36.38
C SER A 96 19.19 7.05 36.68
N GLU A 97 19.87 7.70 35.72
CA GLU A 97 21.22 8.25 35.92
C GLU A 97 21.26 9.28 37.05
N ARG A 98 20.28 10.19 37.09
CA ARG A 98 20.17 11.19 38.18
C ARG A 98 19.94 10.54 39.54
N VAL A 99 19.07 9.54 39.63
CA VAL A 99 18.85 8.79 40.88
C VAL A 99 20.13 8.05 41.30
N GLY A 100 20.83 7.42 40.35
CA GLY A 100 22.11 6.76 40.57
C GLY A 100 23.21 7.70 41.05
N SER A 101 23.21 8.96 40.60
CA SER A 101 24.10 10.01 41.10
C SER A 101 23.75 10.54 42.50
N GLY A 102 22.70 10.01 43.12
CA GLY A 102 22.25 10.37 44.47
C GLY A 102 21.13 11.41 44.53
N ASN A 103 20.63 11.90 43.38
CA ASN A 103 19.50 12.80 43.32
C ASN A 103 18.17 12.02 43.37
N MET A 104 17.63 11.87 44.57
CA MET A 104 16.36 11.17 44.83
C MET A 104 15.12 12.08 44.71
N GLY A 105 15.29 13.33 44.26
CA GLY A 105 14.17 14.25 44.02
C GLY A 105 13.53 14.09 42.64
N VAL A 106 14.08 13.23 41.78
CA VAL A 106 13.61 13.04 40.41
C VAL A 106 12.34 12.21 40.38
N HIS A 107 11.30 12.75 39.75
CA HIS A 107 10.04 12.07 39.49
C HIS A 107 9.71 12.15 38.01
N LEU A 108 9.20 11.06 37.47
CA LEU A 108 8.68 10.99 36.11
C LEU A 108 7.20 11.43 36.08
N PRO A 109 6.69 11.90 34.93
CA PRO A 109 5.29 12.30 34.79
C PRO A 109 4.32 11.14 35.11
N ASP A 110 3.29 11.43 35.92
CA ASP A 110 2.27 10.45 36.38
C ASP A 110 0.93 10.58 35.63
N ASP A 111 0.82 11.50 34.67
CA ASP A 111 -0.38 11.76 33.87
C ASP A 111 -0.53 10.84 32.64
N ARG A 112 0.39 9.89 32.44
CA ARG A 112 0.36 8.95 31.32
C ARG A 112 -0.56 7.76 31.60
N THR A 113 -1.42 7.46 30.63
CA THR A 113 -2.35 6.31 30.65
C THR A 113 -1.95 5.16 29.73
N ASP A 114 -0.75 5.20 29.17
CA ASP A 114 -0.20 4.15 28.30
C ASP A 114 0.71 3.18 29.07
N GLU A 115 1.32 2.22 28.37
CA GLU A 115 2.21 1.21 28.95
C GLU A 115 3.40 1.84 29.70
N PHE A 116 3.85 3.03 29.26
CA PHE A 116 4.94 3.76 29.93
C PHE A 116 4.48 4.44 31.22
N GLY A 117 3.19 4.78 31.37
CA GLY A 117 2.64 5.28 32.63
C GLY A 117 2.82 4.29 33.78
N ALA A 118 2.55 3.00 33.53
CA ALA A 118 2.75 1.96 34.53
C ALA A 118 4.23 1.82 34.93
N VAL A 119 5.16 1.91 33.96
CA VAL A 119 6.60 1.85 34.19
C VAL A 119 7.09 3.07 34.95
N PHE A 120 6.64 4.27 34.58
CA PHE A 120 7.01 5.54 35.23
C PHE A 120 6.53 5.57 36.69
N GLY A 121 5.28 5.15 36.93
CA GLY A 121 4.76 5.02 38.29
C GLY A 121 5.53 3.98 39.12
N ALA A 122 5.97 2.87 38.52
CA ALA A 122 6.81 1.89 39.20
C ALA A 122 8.19 2.46 39.57
N PHE A 123 8.80 3.22 38.66
CA PHE A 123 10.05 3.94 38.91
C PHE A 123 9.91 4.94 40.06
N ASN A 124 8.88 5.79 40.04
CA ASN A 124 8.62 6.78 41.09
C ASN A 124 8.51 6.10 42.48
N ARG A 125 7.74 5.02 42.59
CA ARG A 125 7.62 4.24 43.84
C ARG A 125 8.96 3.68 44.33
N MET A 126 9.84 3.27 43.42
CA MET A 126 11.18 2.79 43.76
C MET A 126 12.05 3.91 44.35
N VAL A 127 12.06 5.08 43.71
CA VAL A 127 12.81 6.25 44.17
C VAL A 127 12.34 6.69 45.56
N ASP A 128 11.03 6.71 45.78
CA ASP A 128 10.43 7.04 47.07
C ASP A 128 10.84 6.08 48.20
N ARG A 129 10.91 4.78 47.89
CA ARG A 129 11.37 3.77 48.87
C ARG A 129 12.84 3.99 49.19
N LEU A 130 13.68 4.20 48.18
CA LEU A 130 15.12 4.44 48.36
C LEU A 130 15.37 5.70 49.20
N SER A 131 14.65 6.78 48.91
CA SER A 131 14.75 8.04 49.65
C SER A 131 14.35 7.87 51.12
N ARG A 132 13.28 7.12 51.40
CA ARG A 132 12.85 6.81 52.76
C ARG A 132 13.88 5.98 53.51
N THR A 133 14.41 4.92 52.89
CA THR A 133 15.44 4.06 53.50
C THR A 133 16.71 4.85 53.84
N ARG A 134 17.18 5.70 52.93
CA ARG A 134 18.35 6.55 53.18
C ARG A 134 18.13 7.53 54.33
N ARG A 135 16.95 8.18 54.40
CA ARG A 135 16.60 9.09 55.50
C ARG A 135 16.51 8.38 56.85
N ALA A 136 16.04 7.13 56.88
CA ALA A 136 15.99 6.33 58.09
C ALA A 136 17.41 6.00 58.61
N LEU A 137 18.32 5.60 57.71
CA LEU A 137 19.72 5.32 58.04
C LEU A 137 20.48 6.54 58.58
N VAL A 138 20.23 7.73 58.02
CA VAL A 138 20.88 8.97 58.49
C VAL A 138 20.39 9.40 59.87
N ARG A 139 19.15 9.05 60.26
CA ARG A 139 18.60 9.38 61.58
C ARG A 139 18.99 8.40 62.69
N SER A 140 19.53 7.23 62.34
CA SER A 140 19.98 6.21 63.30
C SER A 140 21.48 6.24 63.58
N SER A 141 22.20 7.22 63.04
CA SER A 141 23.60 7.53 63.33
C SER A 141 23.70 8.79 64.18
#